data_AF-A0A7S0INN1-F1
#
_entry.id   AF-A0A7S0INN1-F1
#
_cell.length_a   1.000
_cell.length_b   1.000
_cell.length_c   1.000
_cell.angle_alpha   90.00
_cell.angle_beta   90.00
_cell.angle_gamma   90.00
#
_symmetry.space_group_name_H-M   'P 1'
#
loop_
_entity.id
_entity.type
_entity.pdbx_description
1 polymer ?
#
loop_
_entity_poly.entity_id
_entity_poly.type
_entity_poly.pdbx_seq_one_letter_code
_entity_poly.pdbx_strand_id
1 'polypeptide(L)'
;ERGRKEKSIRELSIKFIGLFLQAAGARQLDGVLSLEQAARSLLVHELHGKEPNCGAMKTKVRRLYDICNVLNSMGMLEKVKIPGTSKPAFKWLGVTPATQAVFDADAARRRSVKQYGGGGR
;
A
#
# COMPACT_ATOMS: atom_id res chain seq x y z
N GLU A 1 6.49 -18.52 20.06
CA GLU A 1 7.13 -17.71 18.99
C GLU A 1 6.25 -17.32 17.78
N ARG A 2 5.06 -17.92 17.56
CA ARG A 2 4.26 -17.64 16.34
C ARG A 2 3.56 -16.26 16.30
N GLY A 3 3.17 -15.70 17.45
CA GLY A 3 2.38 -14.45 17.50
C GLY A 3 3.10 -13.15 17.08
N ARG A 4 4.44 -13.14 16.97
CA ARG A 4 5.19 -11.94 16.50
C ARG A 4 5.25 -11.87 14.96
N LYS A 5 5.21 -13.02 14.27
CA LYS A 5 5.27 -13.09 12.80
C LYS A 5 3.93 -12.72 12.15
N GLU A 6 2.83 -13.12 12.79
CA GLU A 6 1.44 -12.83 12.35
C GLU A 6 1.10 -11.34 12.26
N LYS A 7 1.86 -10.49 12.96
CA LYS A 7 1.69 -9.02 12.98
C LYS A 7 2.80 -8.28 12.23
N SER A 8 3.62 -8.99 11.46
CA SER A 8 4.75 -8.39 10.76
C SER A 8 4.30 -7.46 9.63
N ILE A 9 5.11 -6.45 9.33
CA ILE A 9 4.91 -5.57 8.15
C ILE A 9 4.87 -6.41 6.87
N ARG A 10 5.68 -7.48 6.79
CA ARG A 10 5.72 -8.40 5.65
C ARG A 10 4.36 -9.02 5.37
N GLU A 11 3.75 -9.60 6.40
CA GLU A 11 2.44 -10.23 6.26
C GLU A 11 1.35 -9.22 5.93
N LEU A 12 1.40 -8.05 6.56
CA LEU A 12 0.48 -6.97 6.26
C LEU A 12 0.58 -6.52 4.80
N SER A 13 1.80 -6.36 4.28
CA SER A 13 2.05 -6.00 2.88
C SER A 13 1.49 -7.03 1.92
N ILE A 14 1.70 -8.33 2.18
CA ILE A 14 1.19 -9.40 1.34
C ILE A 14 -0.34 -9.35 1.28
N LYS A 15 -1.02 -9.30 2.43
CA LYS A 15 -2.49 -9.24 2.49
C LYS A 15 -3.03 -7.96 1.82
N PHE A 16 -2.37 -6.84 2.05
CA PHE A 16 -2.78 -5.55 1.49
C PHE A 16 -2.64 -5.49 -0.03
N ILE A 17 -1.56 -6.02 -0.60
CA ILE A 17 -1.41 -6.14 -2.06
C ILE A 17 -2.47 -7.11 -2.62
N GLY A 18 -2.73 -8.23 -1.93
CA GLY A 18 -3.80 -9.15 -2.30
C GLY A 18 -5.17 -8.47 -2.44
N LEU A 19 -5.50 -7.55 -1.52
CA LEU A 19 -6.72 -6.74 -1.62
C LEU A 19 -6.75 -5.86 -2.87
N PHE A 20 -5.64 -5.22 -3.23
CA PHE A 20 -5.57 -4.42 -4.46
C PHE A 20 -5.70 -5.27 -5.72
N LEU A 21 -5.06 -6.44 -5.77
CA LEU A 21 -5.18 -7.35 -6.91
C LEU A 21 -6.62 -7.85 -7.08
N GLN A 22 -7.30 -8.15 -5.96
CA GLN A 22 -8.71 -8.51 -5.98
C GLN A 22 -9.60 -7.33 -6.39
N ALA A 23 -9.32 -6.11 -5.90
CA ALA A 23 -10.07 -4.90 -6.26
C ALA A 23 -9.84 -4.46 -7.72
N ALA A 24 -8.67 -4.73 -8.28
CA ALA A 24 -8.35 -4.46 -9.69
C ALA A 24 -8.99 -5.51 -10.62
N GLY A 25 -9.03 -6.78 -10.20
CA GLY A 25 -9.72 -7.84 -10.94
C GLY A 25 -11.24 -7.80 -10.81
N ALA A 26 -11.75 -7.32 -9.67
CA ALA A 26 -13.17 -7.09 -9.46
C ALA A 26 -13.59 -5.84 -10.25
N ARG A 27 -14.39 -6.04 -11.29
CA ARG A 27 -14.93 -5.01 -12.21
C ARG A 27 -15.63 -3.82 -11.55
N GLN A 28 -15.82 -3.86 -10.23
CA GLN A 28 -16.68 -2.99 -9.45
C GLN A 28 -15.92 -1.91 -8.66
N LEU A 29 -14.59 -2.02 -8.52
CA LEU A 29 -13.79 -1.08 -7.70
C LEU A 29 -12.79 -0.22 -8.49
N ASP A 30 -12.65 -0.40 -9.81
CA ASP A 30 -11.68 0.33 -10.67
C ASP A 30 -10.25 0.38 -10.08
N GLY A 31 -9.89 -0.62 -9.27
CA GLY A 31 -8.63 -0.67 -8.54
C GLY A 31 -8.44 0.38 -7.45
N VAL A 32 -9.49 1.11 -7.03
CA VAL A 32 -9.43 2.12 -5.96
C VAL A 32 -9.78 1.51 -4.61
N LEU A 33 -8.93 1.72 -3.61
CA LEU A 33 -9.13 1.24 -2.24
C LEU A 33 -8.77 2.33 -1.23
N SER A 34 -9.68 2.62 -0.29
CA SER A 34 -9.35 3.46 0.87
C SER A 34 -8.65 2.67 1.96
N LEU A 35 -7.74 3.32 2.70
CA LEU A 35 -7.00 2.65 3.77
C LEU A 35 -7.89 2.16 4.89
N GLU A 36 -9.00 2.85 5.15
CA GLU A 36 -9.96 2.39 6.14
C GLU A 36 -10.71 1.14 5.69
N GLN A 37 -11.11 1.05 4.41
CA GLN A 37 -11.74 -0.17 3.87
C GLN A 37 -10.78 -1.34 3.96
N ALA A 38 -9.52 -1.14 3.58
CA ALA A 38 -8.48 -2.15 3.69
C ALA A 38 -8.25 -2.57 5.15
N ALA A 39 -8.10 -1.62 6.08
CA ALA A 39 -7.89 -1.92 7.49
C ALA A 39 -9.06 -2.69 8.10
N ARG A 40 -10.32 -2.30 7.79
CA ARG A 40 -11.52 -3.03 8.22
C ARG A 40 -11.51 -4.47 7.70
N SER A 41 -11.33 -4.65 6.40
CA SER A 41 -11.33 -5.98 5.78
C SER A 41 -10.28 -6.91 6.40
N LEU A 42 -9.06 -6.40 6.61
CA LEU A 42 -7.97 -7.17 7.23
C LEU A 42 -8.26 -7.51 8.69
N LEU A 43 -8.80 -6.58 9.47
CA LEU A 43 -9.08 -6.81 10.89
C LEU A 43 -10.28 -7.74 11.10
N VAL A 44 -11.35 -7.61 10.31
CA VAL A 44 -12.50 -8.52 10.38
C VAL A 44 -12.06 -9.96 10.10
N HIS A 45 -11.16 -10.15 9.13
CA HIS A 45 -10.56 -11.46 8.88
C HIS A 45 -9.69 -11.95 10.06
N GLU A 46 -8.85 -11.10 10.65
CA GLU A 46 -8.03 -11.43 11.82
C GLU A 46 -8.85 -11.73 13.08
N LEU A 47 -10.04 -11.13 13.21
CA LEU A 47 -10.93 -11.26 14.36
C LEU A 47 -12.06 -12.28 14.14
N HIS A 48 -11.98 -13.09 13.07
CA HIS A 48 -12.98 -14.11 12.72
C HIS A 48 -14.42 -13.55 12.62
N GLY A 49 -14.59 -12.42 11.92
CA GLY A 49 -15.88 -11.80 11.67
C GLY A 49 -16.34 -10.80 12.74
N LYS A 50 -15.57 -10.60 13.81
CA LYS A 50 -15.91 -9.61 14.85
C LYS A 50 -15.54 -8.20 14.41
N GLU A 51 -16.36 -7.23 14.85
CA GLU A 51 -16.12 -5.83 14.57
C GLU A 51 -14.81 -5.32 15.22
N PRO A 52 -13.95 -4.63 14.46
CA PRO A 52 -12.71 -4.08 14.99
C PRO A 52 -12.95 -2.84 15.83
N ASN A 53 -12.26 -2.76 16.97
CA ASN A 53 -12.28 -1.54 17.77
C ASN A 53 -11.52 -0.37 17.10
N CYS A 54 -11.82 0.85 17.54
CA CYS A 54 -11.27 2.09 16.98
C CYS A 54 -9.72 2.16 17.08
N GLY A 55 -9.13 1.63 18.16
CA GLY A 55 -7.67 1.62 18.36
C GLY A 55 -6.94 0.72 17.36
N ALA A 56 -7.45 -0.49 17.14
CA ALA A 56 -6.91 -1.43 16.16
C ALA A 56 -7.02 -0.87 14.74
N MET A 57 -8.16 -0.24 14.42
CA MET A 57 -8.39 0.46 13.16
C MET A 57 -7.32 1.53 12.89
N LYS A 58 -7.13 2.47 13.84
CA LYS A 58 -6.11 3.53 13.71
C LYS A 58 -4.71 2.97 13.52
N THR A 59 -4.36 1.93 14.27
CA THR A 59 -3.04 1.29 14.21
C THR A 59 -2.81 0.64 12.84
N LYS A 60 -3.78 -0.12 12.32
CA LYS A 60 -3.68 -0.74 10.99
C LYS A 60 -3.60 0.32 9.90
N VAL A 61 -4.47 1.33 9.93
CA VAL A 61 -4.45 2.43 8.97
C VAL A 61 -3.07 3.09 8.94
N ARG A 62 -2.46 3.37 10.11
CA ARG A 62 -1.09 3.91 10.18
C ARG A 62 -0.06 3.02 9.46
N ARG A 63 -0.12 1.70 9.65
CA ARG A 63 0.80 0.76 9.00
C ARG A 63 0.56 0.63 7.50
N LEU A 64 -0.69 0.73 7.06
CA LEU A 64 -1.02 0.75 5.64
C LEU A 64 -0.50 2.01 4.95
N TYR A 65 -0.49 3.17 5.62
CA TYR A 65 0.16 4.37 5.08
C TYR A 65 1.65 4.18 4.83
N ASP A 66 2.38 3.52 5.74
CA ASP A 66 3.81 3.24 5.55
C ASP A 66 4.04 2.45 4.25
N ILE A 67 3.20 1.43 4.03
CA ILE A 67 3.26 0.58 2.82
C ILE A 67 2.87 1.38 1.58
N CYS A 68 1.79 2.16 1.64
CA CYS A 68 1.34 2.99 0.52
C CYS A 68 2.37 4.01 0.09
N ASN A 69 3.07 4.65 1.03
CA ASN A 69 4.09 5.64 0.69
C ASN A 69 5.24 5.00 -0.10
N VAL A 70 5.66 3.79 0.28
CA VAL A 70 6.68 3.02 -0.46
C VAL A 70 6.16 2.65 -1.85
N LEU A 71 4.97 2.05 -1.96
CA LEU A 71 4.38 1.66 -3.25
C LEU A 71 4.13 2.86 -4.18
N ASN A 72 3.69 4.00 -3.63
CA ASN A 72 3.48 5.24 -4.36
C ASN A 72 4.82 5.84 -4.83
N SER A 73 5.88 5.77 -4.02
CA SER A 73 7.23 6.21 -4.43
C SER A 73 7.83 5.36 -5.55
N MET A 74 7.42 4.09 -5.65
CA MET A 74 7.77 3.20 -6.76
C MET A 74 6.88 3.42 -7.99
N GLY A 75 5.82 4.23 -7.89
CA GLY A 75 4.86 4.46 -8.96
C GLY A 75 3.90 3.30 -9.20
N MET A 76 3.65 2.44 -8.21
CA MET A 76 2.67 1.33 -8.30
C MET A 76 1.27 1.74 -7.83
N LEU A 77 1.20 2.79 -7.02
CA LEU A 77 -0.02 3.38 -6.51
C LEU A 77 -0.09 4.85 -6.89
N GLU A 78 -1.31 5.34 -7.06
CA GLU A 78 -1.61 6.77 -7.17
C GLU A 78 -2.56 7.18 -6.05
N LYS A 79 -2.26 8.30 -5.39
CA LYS A 79 -3.18 8.88 -4.41
C LYS A 79 -4.38 9.50 -5.12
N VAL A 80 -5.57 8.98 -4.83
CA VAL A 80 -6.82 9.50 -5.39
C VAL A 80 -7.65 10.19 -4.30
N LYS A 81 -8.26 11.31 -4.65
CA LYS A 81 -9.22 12.02 -3.81
C LYS A 81 -10.62 11.61 -4.23
N ILE A 82 -11.30 10.86 -3.37
CA ILE A 82 -12.70 10.50 -3.61
C ILE A 82 -13.57 11.72 -3.27
N PRO A 83 -14.45 12.19 -4.17
CA PRO A 83 -15.37 13.28 -3.89
C PRO A 83 -16.24 12.97 -2.66
N GLY A 84 -16.37 13.93 -1.75
CA GLY A 84 -17.18 13.77 -0.53
C GLY A 84 -16.46 13.07 0.64
N THR A 85 -15.19 12.66 0.51
CA THR A 85 -14.42 12.17 1.65
C THR A 85 -13.04 12.82 1.77
N SER A 86 -12.65 13.17 2.98
CA SER A 86 -11.29 13.59 3.32
C SER A 86 -10.33 12.41 3.49
N LYS A 87 -10.84 11.18 3.39
CA LYS A 87 -10.08 9.96 3.61
C LYS A 87 -9.20 9.67 2.41
N PRO A 88 -7.92 9.34 2.61
CA PRO A 88 -7.04 9.01 1.52
C PRO A 88 -7.39 7.63 0.96
N ALA A 89 -7.43 7.58 -0.36
CA ALA A 89 -7.57 6.38 -1.13
C ALA A 89 -6.45 6.30 -2.16
N PHE A 90 -6.22 5.08 -2.62
CA PHE A 90 -5.16 4.79 -3.58
C PHE A 90 -5.73 3.96 -4.70
N LYS A 91 -5.30 4.27 -5.94
CA LYS A 91 -5.59 3.48 -7.12
C LYS A 91 -4.39 2.58 -7.42
N TRP A 92 -4.67 1.30 -7.68
CA TRP A 92 -3.68 0.33 -8.13
C TRP A 92 -3.33 0.55 -9.60
N LEU A 93 -2.08 0.87 -9.88
CA LEU A 93 -1.57 1.04 -11.25
C LEU A 93 -0.88 -0.23 -11.78
N GLY A 94 -0.55 -1.18 -10.89
CA GLY A 94 0.16 -2.39 -11.24
C GLY A 94 1.65 -2.14 -11.55
N VAL A 95 2.16 -2.86 -12.53
CA VAL A 95 3.53 -2.70 -13.02
C VAL A 95 3.56 -1.51 -13.98
N THR A 96 4.26 -0.45 -13.59
CA THR A 96 4.49 0.74 -14.42
C THR A 96 5.89 0.69 -15.06
N PRO A 97 6.15 1.51 -16.10
CA PRO A 97 7.48 1.59 -16.70
C PRO A 97 8.60 1.87 -15.69
N ALA A 98 8.32 2.68 -14.67
CA ALA A 98 9.24 2.95 -13.57
C ALA A 98 9.59 1.69 -12.75
N THR A 99 8.61 0.82 -12.48
CA THR A 99 8.87 -0.47 -11.82
C THR A 99 9.48 -1.50 -12.75
N GLN A 100 9.10 -1.54 -14.02
CA GLN A 100 9.68 -2.45 -15.01
C GLN A 100 11.18 -2.16 -15.18
N ALA A 101 11.56 -0.88 -15.17
CA ALA A 101 12.94 -0.42 -15.23
C ALA A 101 13.81 -0.89 -14.05
N VAL A 102 13.24 -1.34 -12.93
CA VAL A 102 14.01 -1.95 -11.83
C VAL A 102 14.57 -3.31 -12.24
N PHE A 103 13.87 -4.02 -13.13
CA PHE A 103 14.29 -5.32 -13.66
C PHE A 103 15.06 -5.20 -14.99
N ASP A 104 15.18 -3.99 -15.54
CA ASP A 104 15.96 -3.70 -16.73
C ASP A 104 17.36 -3.16 -16.33
N ALA A 105 18.37 -4.01 -16.51
CA ALA A 105 19.75 -3.70 -16.17
C ALA A 105 20.30 -2.46 -16.93
N ASP A 106 19.79 -2.17 -18.13
CA ASP A 106 20.23 -1.01 -18.90
C ASP A 106 19.50 0.27 -18.48
N ALA A 107 18.27 0.16 -18.01
CA ALA A 107 17.57 1.30 -17.40
C ALA A 107 18.23 1.73 -16.08
N ALA A 108 18.80 0.80 -15.31
CA ALA A 108 19.54 1.11 -14.09
C ALA A 108 20.78 1.98 -14.36
N ARG A 109 21.48 1.78 -15.49
CA ARG A 109 22.65 2.57 -15.88
C ARG A 109 22.32 4.03 -16.23
N ARG A 110 21.07 4.32 -16.60
CA ARG A 110 20.62 5.66 -17.03
C ARG A 110 19.99 6.49 -15.90
N ARG A 111 19.69 5.89 -14.73
CA ARG A 111 19.15 6.66 -13.59
C ARG A 111 20.26 7.54 -13.02
N SER A 112 20.10 8.86 -13.11
CA SER A 112 20.91 9.78 -12.32
C SER A 112 20.68 9.47 -10.84
N VAL A 113 21.75 9.11 -10.14
CA VAL A 113 21.71 8.91 -8.70
C VAL A 113 21.33 10.26 -8.09
N LYS A 114 20.10 10.38 -7.58
CA LYS A 114 19.76 11.51 -6.71
C LYS A 114 20.62 11.38 -5.46
N GLN A 115 21.65 12.22 -5.37
CA GLN A 115 22.52 12.30 -4.21
C GLN A 115 21.72 12.89 -3.03
N TYR A 116 21.21 12.02 -2.17
CA TYR A 116 20.61 12.44 -0.89
C TYR A 116 21.75 12.58 0.13
N GLY A 117 22.24 13.81 0.30
CA GLY A 117 23.31 14.14 1.24
C GLY A 117 24.27 15.18 0.66
N GLY A 118 23.90 16.45 0.76
CA GLY A 118 24.69 17.57 0.24
C GLY A 118 24.11 18.89 0.71
N GLY A 119 24.15 19.11 2.03
CA GLY A 119 23.66 20.33 2.67
C GLY A 119 24.49 20.67 3.89
N GLY A 120 25.81 20.76 3.69
CA GLY A 120 26.71 21.43 4.63
C GLY A 120 27.07 22.80 4.07
N ARG A 121 26.50 23.84 4.67
CA ARG A 121 27.13 25.11 5.03
C ARG A 121 26.14 25.94 5.82
#